data_AF-A0A9D6V8Y8-F1
#
_entry.id   AF-A0A9D6V8Y8-F1
#
_cell.length_a   1.000
_cell.length_b   1.000
_cell.length_c   1.000
_cell.angle_alpha   90.00
_cell.angle_beta   90.00
_cell.angle_gamma   90.00
#
_symmetry.space_group_name_H-M   'P 1'
#
loop_
_entity.id
_entity.type
_entity.pdbx_description
1 polymer ?
#
loop_
_entity_poly.entity_id
_entity_poly.type
_entity_poly.pdbx_seq_one_letter_code
_entity_poly.pdbx_strand_id
1 'polypeptide(L)'
;MNNELKKIIIFIGVILAVLSIYFGSLLPFAKSKTYINALNKMPSVKSLEDFKNNFDVVFDFYSPVGDEETEKFLSSSILGIVSQKEQPENVSRYLVEYIEPKLQKNNVRHLIMIGQMYMVLWQKSGKEEDFVKAEEYYYQALSIGPKLPPVLYGLFDLYQAKGDTAKIREISERILQLWPEDEKIKSLITNY
;
A
#
# COMPACT_ATOMS: atom_id res chain seq x y z
N MET A 1 -34.68 -39.63 5.83
CA MET A 1 -34.74 -38.31 5.13
C MET A 1 -35.64 -38.44 3.92
N ASN A 2 -36.70 -37.62 3.82
CA ASN A 2 -37.66 -37.67 2.71
C ASN A 2 -36.96 -37.37 1.36
N ASN A 3 -37.36 -38.04 0.27
CA ASN A 3 -36.81 -37.84 -1.07
C ASN A 3 -36.97 -36.39 -1.56
N GLU A 4 -38.05 -35.71 -1.18
CA GLU A 4 -38.22 -34.29 -1.50
C GLU A 4 -37.19 -33.41 -0.78
N LEU A 5 -36.88 -33.71 0.49
CA LEU A 5 -35.83 -33.00 1.24
C LEU A 5 -34.44 -33.24 0.62
N LYS A 6 -34.15 -34.45 0.11
CA LYS A 6 -32.91 -34.74 -0.63
C LYS A 6 -32.78 -33.88 -1.88
N LYS A 7 -33.85 -33.77 -2.69
CA LYS A 7 -33.85 -32.95 -3.91
C LYS A 7 -33.62 -31.47 -3.61
N ILE A 8 -34.26 -30.94 -2.56
CA ILE A 8 -34.07 -29.55 -2.13
C ILE A 8 -32.61 -29.30 -1.71
N ILE A 9 -32.03 -30.20 -0.91
CA ILE A 9 -30.62 -30.08 -0.49
C ILE A 9 -29.66 -30.09 -1.69
N ILE A 10 -29.87 -31.01 -2.65
CA ILE A 10 -29.07 -31.09 -3.87
C ILE A 10 -29.20 -29.79 -4.68
N PHE A 11 -30.42 -29.27 -4.85
CA PHE A 11 -30.66 -28.04 -5.60
C PHE A 11 -29.96 -26.83 -4.96
N ILE A 12 -30.07 -26.68 -3.63
CA ILE A 12 -29.35 -25.64 -2.88
C ILE A 12 -27.83 -25.82 -3.04
N GLY A 13 -27.32 -27.06 -2.94
CA GLY A 13 -25.91 -27.35 -3.13
C GLY A 13 -25.39 -26.94 -4.52
N VAL A 14 -26.16 -27.20 -5.57
CA VAL A 14 -25.81 -26.77 -6.94
C VAL A 14 -25.79 -25.24 -7.05
N ILE A 15 -26.79 -24.55 -6.50
CA ILE A 15 -26.80 -23.08 -6.48
C ILE A 15 -25.57 -22.53 -5.77
N LEU A 16 -25.26 -23.04 -4.57
CA LEU A 16 -24.09 -22.60 -3.81
C LEU A 16 -22.79 -22.87 -4.58
N ALA A 17 -22.67 -24.00 -5.28
CA ALA A 17 -21.51 -24.30 -6.10
C ALA A 17 -21.34 -23.32 -7.27
N VAL A 18 -22.43 -23.00 -7.98
CA VAL A 18 -22.42 -22.01 -9.07
C VAL A 18 -22.04 -20.63 -8.55
N LEU A 19 -22.63 -20.19 -7.43
CA LEU A 19 -22.29 -18.92 -6.80
C LEU A 19 -20.82 -18.90 -6.36
N SER A 20 -20.31 -19.99 -5.80
CA SER A 20 -18.91 -20.12 -5.37
C SER A 20 -17.94 -19.98 -6.55
N ILE A 21 -18.24 -20.61 -7.69
CA ILE A 21 -17.43 -20.47 -8.91
C ILE A 21 -17.49 -19.04 -9.44
N TYR A 22 -18.68 -18.44 -9.46
CA TYR A 22 -18.86 -17.08 -9.98
C TYR A 22 -18.10 -16.04 -9.13
N PHE A 23 -18.35 -16.02 -7.83
CA PHE A 23 -17.76 -15.05 -6.91
C PHE A 23 -16.31 -15.37 -6.52
N GLY A 24 -15.95 -16.65 -6.40
CA GLY A 24 -14.63 -17.09 -5.96
C GLY A 24 -13.62 -17.31 -7.09
N SER A 25 -14.04 -17.36 -8.35
CA SER A 25 -13.12 -17.62 -9.47
C SER A 25 -13.35 -16.72 -10.67
N LEU A 26 -14.58 -16.62 -11.20
CA LEU A 26 -14.83 -15.88 -12.43
C LEU A 26 -14.67 -14.35 -12.26
N LEU A 27 -15.24 -13.77 -11.20
CA LEU A 27 -15.08 -12.33 -10.92
C LEU A 27 -13.62 -11.96 -10.61
N PRO A 28 -12.87 -12.66 -9.73
CA PRO A 28 -11.46 -12.37 -9.48
C PRO A 28 -10.58 -12.53 -10.73
N PHE A 29 -10.85 -13.54 -11.56
CA PHE A 29 -10.16 -13.73 -12.82
C PHE A 29 -10.42 -12.56 -13.79
N ALA A 30 -11.67 -12.13 -13.92
CA ALA A 30 -12.03 -10.99 -14.75
C ALA A 30 -11.36 -9.71 -14.27
N LYS A 31 -11.37 -9.44 -12.94
CA LYS A 31 -10.67 -8.29 -12.35
C LYS A 31 -9.17 -8.32 -12.62
N SER A 32 -8.53 -9.48 -12.41
CA SER A 32 -7.10 -9.67 -12.70
C SER A 32 -6.77 -9.40 -14.16
N LYS A 33 -7.63 -9.86 -15.09
CA LYS A 33 -7.49 -9.59 -16.52
C LYS A 33 -7.62 -8.09 -16.82
N THR A 34 -8.57 -7.40 -16.19
CA THR A 34 -8.72 -5.93 -16.30
C THR A 34 -7.46 -5.21 -15.83
N TYR A 35 -6.89 -5.61 -14.69
CA TYR A 35 -5.64 -5.06 -14.18
C TYR A 35 -4.46 -5.31 -15.13
N ILE A 36 -4.28 -6.54 -15.63
CA ILE A 36 -3.23 -6.88 -16.59
C ILE A 36 -3.37 -6.05 -17.88
N ASN A 37 -4.60 -5.86 -18.36
CA ASN A 37 -4.87 -5.01 -19.52
C ASN A 37 -4.49 -3.55 -19.25
N ALA A 38 -4.77 -3.03 -18.05
CA ALA A 38 -4.34 -1.69 -17.66
C ALA A 38 -2.81 -1.57 -17.65
N LEU A 39 -2.09 -2.57 -17.10
CA LEU A 39 -0.63 -2.61 -17.12
C LEU A 39 -0.06 -2.65 -18.55
N ASN A 40 -0.64 -3.47 -19.43
CA ASN A 40 -0.19 -3.56 -20.82
C ASN A 40 -0.39 -2.25 -21.61
N LYS A 41 -1.33 -1.40 -21.17
CA LYS A 41 -1.56 -0.07 -21.76
C LYS A 41 -0.62 1.01 -21.20
N MET A 42 0.11 0.75 -20.11
CA MET A 42 1.01 1.75 -19.50
C MET A 42 2.00 2.40 -20.49
N PRO A 43 2.64 1.69 -21.43
CA PRO A 43 3.53 2.32 -22.41
C PRO A 43 2.83 3.34 -23.34
N SER A 44 1.50 3.26 -23.45
CA SER A 44 0.68 4.17 -24.27
C SER A 44 0.04 5.31 -23.49
N VAL A 45 0.20 5.36 -22.17
CA VAL A 45 -0.31 6.44 -21.30
C VAL A 45 0.51 7.71 -21.56
N LYS A 46 -0.17 8.80 -21.98
CA LYS A 46 0.48 10.07 -22.35
C LYS A 46 0.21 11.20 -21.36
N SER A 47 -0.75 11.02 -20.46
CA SER A 47 -1.17 12.03 -19.49
C SER A 47 -1.62 11.40 -18.16
N LEU A 48 -1.72 12.23 -17.13
CA LEU A 48 -2.26 11.84 -15.82
C LEU A 48 -3.73 11.41 -15.93
N GLU A 49 -4.47 12.05 -16.82
CA GLU A 49 -5.87 11.69 -17.08
C GLU A 49 -5.99 10.33 -17.79
N ASP A 50 -5.10 10.02 -18.74
CA ASP A 50 -5.04 8.69 -19.35
C ASP A 50 -4.69 7.62 -18.31
N PHE A 51 -3.75 7.92 -17.39
CA PHE A 51 -3.39 7.01 -16.30
C PHE A 51 -4.61 6.73 -15.42
N LYS A 52 -5.30 7.77 -14.97
CA LYS A 52 -6.50 7.67 -14.14
C LYS A 52 -7.59 6.86 -14.85
N ASN A 53 -7.94 7.23 -16.07
CA ASN A 53 -8.98 6.52 -16.84
C ASN A 53 -8.62 5.05 -17.10
N ASN A 54 -7.33 4.73 -17.26
CA ASN A 54 -6.87 3.36 -17.45
C ASN A 54 -7.02 2.51 -16.17
N PHE A 55 -6.78 3.07 -14.99
CA PHE A 55 -6.86 2.34 -13.73
C PHE A 55 -8.22 2.43 -13.01
N ASP A 56 -9.01 3.47 -13.23
CA ASP A 56 -10.36 3.59 -12.66
C ASP A 56 -11.23 2.39 -13.08
N VAL A 57 -11.11 1.95 -14.34
CA VAL A 57 -11.80 0.74 -14.85
C VAL A 57 -11.47 -0.51 -14.02
N VAL A 58 -10.27 -0.58 -13.43
CA VAL A 58 -9.88 -1.71 -12.56
C VAL A 58 -10.56 -1.60 -11.19
N PHE A 59 -10.55 -0.41 -10.59
CA PHE A 59 -11.14 -0.17 -9.27
C PHE A 59 -12.67 -0.20 -9.27
N ASP A 60 -13.29 0.24 -10.37
CA ASP A 60 -14.74 0.20 -10.56
C ASP A 60 -15.26 -1.22 -10.86
N PHE A 61 -14.38 -2.15 -11.21
CA PHE A 61 -14.76 -3.55 -11.44
C PHE A 61 -14.99 -4.25 -10.11
N TYR A 62 -16.24 -4.57 -9.81
CA TYR A 62 -16.61 -5.33 -8.61
C TYR A 62 -16.03 -6.76 -8.65
N SER A 63 -15.34 -7.13 -7.58
CA SER A 63 -14.99 -8.52 -7.28
C SER A 63 -14.91 -8.68 -5.76
N PRO A 64 -15.52 -9.71 -5.16
CA PRO A 64 -15.47 -9.91 -3.70
C PRO A 64 -14.07 -10.31 -3.21
N VAL A 65 -13.18 -10.71 -4.11
CA VAL A 65 -11.79 -11.10 -3.85
C VAL A 65 -10.91 -10.43 -4.93
N GLY A 66 -9.75 -9.88 -4.56
CA GLY A 66 -8.81 -9.29 -5.52
C GLY A 66 -8.58 -7.77 -5.40
N ASP A 67 -9.35 -7.08 -4.55
CA ASP A 67 -9.17 -5.64 -4.30
C ASP A 67 -7.82 -5.35 -3.64
N GLU A 68 -7.48 -6.10 -2.59
CA GLU A 68 -6.22 -5.93 -1.86
C GLU A 68 -5.00 -6.12 -2.77
N GLU A 69 -5.03 -7.10 -3.69
CA GLU A 69 -3.96 -7.32 -4.65
C GLU A 69 -3.81 -6.14 -5.61
N THR A 70 -4.92 -5.58 -6.10
CA THR A 70 -4.91 -4.43 -7.01
C THR A 70 -4.32 -3.21 -6.31
N GLU A 71 -4.82 -2.91 -5.10
CA GLU A 71 -4.32 -1.85 -4.23
C GLU A 71 -2.81 -2.00 -4.01
N LYS A 72 -2.37 -3.19 -3.58
CA LYS A 72 -0.98 -3.50 -3.26
C LYS A 72 -0.05 -3.39 -4.48
N PHE A 73 -0.42 -4.00 -5.61
CA PHE A 73 0.46 -4.01 -6.78
C PHE A 73 0.58 -2.62 -7.39
N LEU A 74 -0.53 -1.89 -7.53
CA LEU A 74 -0.48 -0.55 -8.11
C LEU A 74 0.27 0.43 -7.21
N SER A 75 0.04 0.40 -5.89
CA SER A 75 0.78 1.24 -4.94
C SER A 75 2.27 0.93 -4.93
N SER A 76 2.66 -0.35 -5.04
CA SER A 76 4.08 -0.73 -5.18
C SER A 76 4.69 -0.17 -6.47
N SER A 77 3.96 -0.24 -7.60
CA SER A 77 4.39 0.35 -8.87
C SER A 77 4.50 1.87 -8.79
N ILE A 78 3.51 2.55 -8.18
CA ILE A 78 3.53 3.99 -7.96
C ILE A 78 4.74 4.36 -7.09
N LEU A 79 4.97 3.65 -5.98
CA LEU A 79 6.11 3.90 -5.11
C LEU A 79 7.43 3.79 -5.88
N GLY A 80 7.57 2.78 -6.75
CA GLY A 80 8.72 2.63 -7.63
C GLY A 80 8.90 3.79 -8.61
N ILE A 81 7.82 4.32 -9.18
CA ILE A 81 7.83 5.47 -10.09
C ILE A 81 8.20 6.75 -9.34
N VAL A 82 7.53 7.06 -8.24
CA VAL A 82 7.77 8.30 -7.48
C VAL A 82 9.15 8.31 -6.85
N SER A 83 9.73 7.15 -6.53
CA SER A 83 11.10 7.07 -5.98
C SER A 83 12.18 7.37 -7.02
N GLN A 84 11.85 7.45 -8.32
CA GLN A 84 12.83 7.81 -9.34
C GLN A 84 13.25 9.27 -9.18
N LYS A 85 14.56 9.51 -9.21
CA LYS A 85 15.14 10.85 -9.00
C LYS A 85 14.59 11.89 -9.98
N GLU A 86 14.46 11.50 -11.25
CA GLU A 86 14.04 12.38 -12.35
C GLU A 86 12.51 12.57 -12.42
N GLN A 87 11.73 11.80 -11.64
CA GLN A 87 10.28 11.92 -11.66
C GLN A 87 9.84 13.28 -11.12
N PRO A 88 9.11 14.10 -11.91
CA PRO A 88 8.64 15.41 -11.47
C PRO A 88 7.76 15.32 -10.22
N GLU A 89 7.89 16.32 -9.33
CA GLU A 89 7.14 16.39 -8.07
C GLU A 89 5.63 16.41 -8.31
N ASN A 90 5.15 17.19 -9.27
CA ASN A 90 3.72 17.32 -9.57
C ASN A 90 3.12 15.98 -10.06
N VAL A 91 3.85 15.23 -10.87
CA VAL A 91 3.43 13.89 -11.32
C VAL A 91 3.45 12.92 -10.14
N SER A 92 4.51 12.97 -9.32
CA SER A 92 4.61 12.11 -8.13
C SER A 92 3.44 12.35 -7.19
N ARG A 93 3.12 13.62 -6.92
CA ARG A 93 2.01 14.03 -6.06
C ARG A 93 0.68 13.53 -6.58
N TYR A 94 0.41 13.71 -7.87
CA TYR A 94 -0.82 13.22 -8.48
C TYR A 94 -0.99 11.70 -8.29
N LEU A 95 0.07 10.91 -8.52
CA LEU A 95 0.01 9.46 -8.38
C LEU A 95 -0.28 9.05 -6.92
N VAL A 96 0.33 9.73 -5.94
CA VAL A 96 0.08 9.50 -4.52
C VAL A 96 -1.35 9.87 -4.13
N GLU A 97 -1.82 11.05 -4.52
CA GLU A 97 -3.20 11.52 -4.26
C GLU A 97 -4.25 10.65 -4.94
N TYR A 98 -3.92 10.05 -6.09
CA TYR A 98 -4.80 9.12 -6.80
C TYR A 98 -4.96 7.79 -6.06
N ILE A 99 -3.88 7.23 -5.50
CA ILE A 99 -3.89 5.90 -4.87
C ILE A 99 -4.30 5.95 -3.40
N GLU A 100 -3.94 7.00 -2.66
CA GLU A 100 -4.23 7.15 -1.24
C GLU A 100 -5.69 6.83 -0.85
N PRO A 101 -6.74 7.40 -1.49
CA PRO A 101 -8.12 7.12 -1.09
C PRO A 101 -8.57 5.69 -1.40
N LYS A 102 -7.83 4.95 -2.24
CA LYS A 102 -8.12 3.57 -2.61
C LYS A 102 -7.48 2.56 -1.67
N LEU A 103 -6.56 3.00 -0.81
CA LEU A 103 -5.84 2.12 0.10
C LEU A 103 -6.57 1.97 1.45
N GLN A 104 -6.67 0.72 1.90
CA GLN A 104 -7.26 0.39 3.21
C GLN A 104 -6.47 0.97 4.41
N LYS A 105 -7.08 1.91 5.13
CA LYS A 105 -6.46 2.59 6.30
C LYS A 105 -6.26 1.71 7.54
N ASN A 106 -6.90 0.55 7.60
CA ASN A 106 -6.69 -0.44 8.67
C ASN A 106 -5.65 -1.51 8.29
N ASN A 107 -5.09 -1.46 7.07
CA ASN A 107 -4.05 -2.38 6.63
C ASN A 107 -2.68 -1.75 6.89
N VAL A 108 -1.92 -2.35 7.82
CA VAL A 108 -0.60 -1.83 8.23
C VAL A 108 0.38 -1.70 7.07
N ARG A 109 0.30 -2.59 6.06
CA ARG A 109 1.18 -2.51 4.88
C ARG A 109 0.83 -1.31 4.02
N HIS A 110 -0.45 -1.01 3.87
CA HIS A 110 -0.90 0.15 3.09
C HIS A 110 -0.51 1.44 3.79
N LEU A 111 -0.67 1.54 5.10
CA LEU A 111 -0.21 2.69 5.88
C LEU A 111 1.30 2.95 5.73
N ILE A 112 2.12 1.90 5.83
CA ILE A 112 3.58 2.00 5.60
C ILE A 112 3.86 2.55 4.20
N MET A 113 3.16 2.04 3.19
CA MET A 113 3.39 2.40 1.79
C MET A 113 3.01 3.86 1.51
N ILE A 114 1.91 4.35 2.11
CA ILE A 114 1.52 5.77 2.04
C ILE A 114 2.53 6.64 2.78
N GLY A 115 2.99 6.22 3.98
CA GLY A 115 4.05 6.91 4.72
C GLY A 115 5.33 7.06 3.91
N GLN A 116 5.75 5.99 3.23
CA GLN A 116 6.90 6.00 2.31
C GLN A 116 6.69 6.94 1.13
N MET A 117 5.51 6.94 0.51
CA MET A 117 5.18 7.86 -0.59
C MET A 117 5.28 9.33 -0.16
N TYR A 118 4.73 9.67 1.01
CA TYR A 118 4.81 11.03 1.54
C TYR A 118 6.23 11.42 1.96
N MET A 119 7.03 10.49 2.48
CA MET A 119 8.45 10.72 2.72
C MET A 119 9.19 11.08 1.42
N VAL A 120 8.92 10.34 0.33
CA VAL A 120 9.50 10.63 -0.99
C VAL A 120 9.03 11.99 -1.52
N LEU A 121 7.75 12.32 -1.38
CA LEU A 121 7.23 13.65 -1.77
C LEU A 121 7.91 14.77 -0.99
N TRP A 122 8.05 14.62 0.32
CA TRP A 122 8.72 15.57 1.18
C TRP A 122 10.20 15.76 0.77
N GLN A 123 10.93 14.68 0.51
CA GLN A 123 12.32 14.76 0.04
C GLN A 123 12.45 15.49 -1.31
N LYS A 124 11.43 15.39 -2.18
CA LYS A 124 11.40 16.10 -3.48
C LYS A 124 10.97 17.55 -3.36
N SER A 125 10.01 17.85 -2.48
CA SER A 125 9.28 19.12 -2.44
C SER A 125 9.79 20.06 -1.34
N GLY A 126 10.32 19.51 -0.25
CA GLY A 126 10.62 20.23 0.99
C GLY A 126 9.39 20.70 1.76
N LYS A 127 8.17 20.33 1.36
CA LYS A 127 6.91 20.77 1.97
C LYS A 127 6.68 20.08 3.31
N GLU A 128 6.52 20.85 4.37
CA GLU A 128 6.35 20.30 5.72
C GLU A 128 5.08 19.47 5.85
N GLU A 129 4.04 19.78 5.07
CA GLU A 129 2.79 19.02 5.05
C GLU A 129 3.01 17.57 4.61
N ASP A 130 3.95 17.32 3.68
CA ASP A 130 4.28 15.97 3.25
C ASP A 130 5.03 15.20 4.36
N PHE A 131 5.91 15.88 5.12
CA PHE A 131 6.59 15.30 6.28
C PHE A 131 5.58 14.87 7.35
N VAL A 132 4.67 15.79 7.72
CA VAL A 132 3.63 15.53 8.73
C VAL A 132 2.77 14.35 8.31
N LYS A 133 2.36 14.27 7.04
CA LYS A 133 1.61 13.11 6.55
C LYS A 133 2.43 11.81 6.64
N ALA A 134 3.70 11.82 6.24
CA ALA A 134 4.55 10.63 6.34
C ALA A 134 4.62 10.12 7.79
N GLU A 135 4.84 11.04 8.73
CA GLU A 135 4.90 10.77 10.16
C GLU A 135 3.57 10.20 10.69
N GLU A 136 2.44 10.85 10.37
CA GLU A 136 1.10 10.40 10.75
C GLU A 136 0.80 8.98 10.27
N TYR A 137 1.13 8.65 9.01
CA TYR A 137 0.91 7.32 8.45
C TYR A 137 1.79 6.25 9.11
N TYR A 138 3.05 6.58 9.40
CA TYR A 138 3.90 5.66 10.14
C TYR A 138 3.42 5.45 11.58
N TYR A 139 2.96 6.48 12.28
CA TYR A 139 2.40 6.31 13.63
C TYR A 139 1.08 5.54 13.63
N GLN A 140 0.22 5.71 12.62
CA GLN A 140 -0.94 4.85 12.44
C GLN A 140 -0.51 3.40 12.23
N ALA A 141 0.50 3.13 11.39
CA ALA A 141 1.04 1.79 11.21
C ALA A 141 1.63 1.22 12.51
N LEU A 142 2.29 2.06 13.31
CA LEU A 142 2.88 1.67 14.60
C LEU A 142 1.81 1.30 15.62
N SER A 143 0.66 1.96 15.59
CA SER A 143 -0.47 1.64 16.48
C SER A 143 -1.04 0.23 16.22
N ILE A 144 -1.02 -0.22 14.97
CA ILE A 144 -1.46 -1.57 14.57
C ILE A 144 -0.36 -2.60 14.85
N GLY A 145 0.90 -2.25 14.54
CA GLY A 145 2.05 -3.12 14.65
C GLY A 145 3.21 -2.48 15.41
N PRO A 146 3.17 -2.42 16.75
CA PRO A 146 4.11 -1.65 17.58
C PRO A 146 5.54 -2.21 17.61
N LYS A 147 5.75 -3.39 17.04
CA LYS A 147 7.03 -4.09 16.95
C LYS A 147 7.41 -4.44 15.51
N LEU A 148 6.74 -3.85 14.53
CA LEU A 148 7.05 -4.15 13.12
C LEU A 148 8.32 -3.41 12.71
N PRO A 149 9.39 -4.11 12.30
CA PRO A 149 10.62 -3.45 11.86
C PRO A 149 10.38 -2.42 10.75
N PRO A 150 9.59 -2.69 9.69
CA PRO A 150 9.41 -1.72 8.60
C PRO A 150 8.84 -0.36 9.06
N VAL A 151 8.02 -0.35 10.10
CA VAL A 151 7.44 0.89 10.64
C VAL A 151 8.49 1.69 11.40
N LEU A 152 9.22 1.02 12.30
CA LEU A 152 10.25 1.67 13.13
C LEU A 152 11.41 2.17 12.27
N TYR A 153 11.81 1.40 11.26
CA TYR A 153 12.78 1.85 10.28
C TYR A 153 12.26 2.99 9.40
N GLY A 154 10.99 2.97 9.01
CA GLY A 154 10.37 4.09 8.28
C GLY A 154 10.40 5.40 9.07
N LEU A 155 10.07 5.37 10.36
CA LEU A 155 10.20 6.53 11.26
C LEU A 155 11.66 6.95 11.45
N PHE A 156 12.57 5.99 11.65
CA PHE A 156 13.99 6.27 11.78
C PHE A 156 14.53 6.98 10.53
N ASP A 157 14.27 6.46 9.34
CA ASP A 157 14.75 7.02 8.08
C ASP A 157 14.10 8.41 7.82
N LEU A 158 12.83 8.60 8.20
CA LEU A 158 12.13 9.90 8.12
C LEU A 158 12.80 10.96 9.00
N TYR A 159 13.03 10.66 10.28
CA TYR A 159 13.67 11.60 11.21
C TYR A 159 15.16 11.81 10.90
N GLN A 160 15.84 10.76 10.41
CA GLN A 160 17.21 10.87 9.91
C GLN A 160 17.29 11.87 8.75
N ALA A 161 16.39 11.76 7.78
CA ALA A 161 16.32 12.72 6.67
C ALA A 161 15.99 14.14 7.15
N LYS A 162 15.26 14.30 8.27
CA LYS A 162 14.90 15.60 8.85
C LYS A 162 16.04 16.23 9.65
N GLY A 163 16.96 15.40 10.14
CA GLY A 163 18.00 15.81 11.07
C GLY A 163 17.50 16.01 12.51
N ASP A 164 16.35 15.42 12.88
CA ASP A 164 15.83 15.50 14.25
C ASP A 164 16.55 14.51 15.16
N THR A 165 17.69 14.92 15.70
CA THR A 165 18.54 14.08 16.56
C THR A 165 17.79 13.53 17.79
N ALA A 166 16.84 14.29 18.35
CA ALA A 166 16.08 13.84 19.51
C ALA A 166 15.18 12.65 19.14
N LYS A 167 14.45 12.77 18.03
CA LYS A 167 13.59 11.69 17.52
C LYS A 167 14.38 10.50 16.99
N ILE A 168 15.51 10.74 16.33
CA ILE A 168 16.42 9.67 15.91
C ILE A 168 16.85 8.85 17.12
N ARG A 169 17.25 9.48 18.23
CA ARG A 169 17.65 8.77 19.46
C ARG A 169 16.49 7.99 20.06
N GLU A 170 15.31 8.61 20.20
CA GLU A 170 14.09 7.97 20.72
C GLU A 170 13.75 6.68 19.94
N ILE A 171 13.69 6.77 18.61
CA ILE A 171 13.35 5.62 17.76
C ILE A 171 14.47 4.57 17.76
N SER A 172 15.73 5.00 17.78
CA SER A 172 16.88 4.07 17.81
C SER A 172 16.94 3.26 19.10
N GLU A 173 16.71 3.90 20.25
CA GLU A 173 16.58 3.21 21.55
C GLU A 173 15.43 2.20 21.51
N ARG A 174 14.30 2.56 20.89
CA ARG A 174 13.18 1.63 20.73
C ARG A 174 13.51 0.44 19.84
N ILE A 175 14.23 0.64 18.74
CA ILE A 175 14.70 -0.46 17.88
C ILE A 175 15.64 -1.37 18.67
N LEU A 176 16.64 -0.83 19.36
CA LEU A 176 17.59 -1.65 20.15
C LEU A 176 16.96 -2.34 21.35
N GLN A 177 15.89 -1.79 21.92
CA GLN A 177 15.12 -2.48 22.96
C GLN A 177 14.47 -3.77 22.42
N LEU A 178 14.04 -3.76 21.16
CA LEU A 178 13.39 -4.91 20.50
C LEU A 178 14.41 -5.85 19.85
N TRP A 179 15.46 -5.28 19.27
CA TRP A 179 16.55 -5.98 18.58
C TRP A 179 17.90 -5.45 19.06
N PRO A 180 18.39 -5.95 20.21
CA PRO A 180 19.65 -5.48 20.79
C PRO A 180 20.87 -5.69 19.89
N GLU A 181 20.80 -6.61 18.92
CA GLU A 181 21.89 -6.93 17.98
C GLU A 181 21.80 -6.20 16.64
N ASP A 182 20.99 -5.14 16.57
CA ASP A 182 20.86 -4.32 15.36
C ASP A 182 22.12 -3.46 15.13
N GLU A 183 23.12 -4.02 14.46
CA GLU A 183 24.41 -3.36 14.19
C GLU A 183 24.26 -2.08 13.36
N LYS A 184 23.25 -2.00 12.48
CA LYS A 184 22.95 -0.79 11.71
C LYS A 184 22.63 0.35 12.68
N ILE A 185 21.73 0.11 13.64
CA ILE A 185 21.37 1.14 14.60
C ILE A 185 22.49 1.41 15.62
N LYS A 186 23.17 0.38 16.15
CA LYS A 186 24.30 0.56 17.09
C LYS A 186 25.38 1.48 16.52
N SER A 187 25.78 1.25 15.26
CA SER A 187 26.80 2.06 14.60
C SER A 187 26.37 3.51 14.36
N LEU A 188 25.06 3.76 14.17
CA LEU A 188 24.53 5.09 13.93
C LEU A 188 24.41 5.91 15.22
N ILE A 189 23.95 5.34 16.34
CA ILE A 189 23.82 6.08 17.62
C ILE A 189 25.18 6.51 18.16
N THR A 190 26.25 5.77 17.87
CA THR A 190 27.62 6.15 18.29
C THR A 190 28.07 7.51 17.72
N ASN A 191 27.43 7.98 16.64
CA ASN A 191 27.72 9.26 15.99
C ASN A 191 26.78 10.41 16.44
N TYR A 192 25.85 10.18 17.36
CA TYR A 192 24.87 11.16 17.88
C TYR A 192 24.98 11.33 19.40
#